data_AF-A0A1F7ZMR1-F1
#
_entry.id   AF-A0A1F7ZMR1-F1
#
_cell.length_a   1.000
_cell.length_b   1.000
_cell.length_c   1.000
_cell.angle_alpha   90.00
_cell.angle_beta   90.00
_cell.angle_gamma   90.00
#
_symmetry.space_group_name_H-M   'P 1'
#
loop_
_entity.id
_entity.type
_entity.pdbx_description
1 polymer ?
#
loop_
_entity_poly.entity_id
_entity_poly.type
_entity_poly.pdbx_seq_one_letter_code
_entity_poly.pdbx_strand_id
1 'polypeptide(L)'
;MVTKKPDYNAYTVGWDAVVSDLRGSHGGVLHYDAGKFKDNRVFHITSYLNQQPSLLLTATQRLRPDHEFDLRQMENYIRQVCSKLARLLAPRTYPIPGWERDQLFTSSYEHTSNGDCSRCDCAYPMKRIDRESDIPVVHYGLISSGSAIMRSAQRRDELRDEWDICCFEMEAAGLMDDFPCIVIRGICDYSDGHKNKEWQPYAVITAAVYAKDLLRVVHSQAVEEAVPVLEVLNDVSCTLD
;
A
#
# COMPACT_ATOMS: atom_id res chain seq x y z
N MET A 1 29.67 4.54 -6.53
CA MET A 1 29.46 4.62 -5.07
C MET A 1 28.14 5.36 -4.85
N VAL A 2 27.06 4.63 -4.62
CA VAL A 2 25.74 5.22 -4.31
C VAL A 2 25.23 4.53 -3.05
N THR A 3 25.36 5.21 -1.91
CA THR A 3 24.71 4.83 -0.65
C THR A 3 24.37 6.09 0.14
N LYS A 4 23.33 6.77 -0.31
CA LYS A 4 22.40 7.45 0.61
C LYS A 4 21.04 6.90 0.25
N LYS A 5 20.51 5.99 1.08
CA LYS A 5 19.07 5.69 1.05
C LYS A 5 18.40 7.05 1.31
N PRO A 6 17.69 7.63 0.32
CA PRO A 6 16.94 8.84 0.58
C PRO A 6 15.79 8.47 1.52
N ASP A 7 15.49 9.35 2.48
CA ASP A 7 14.47 9.14 3.51
C ASP A 7 13.18 8.59 2.90
N TYR A 8 12.76 7.38 3.28
CA TYR A 8 11.51 6.77 2.80
C TYR A 8 10.26 7.62 3.11
N ASN A 9 10.37 8.55 4.08
CA ASN A 9 9.38 9.60 4.35
C ASN A 9 9.15 10.56 3.16
N ALA A 10 9.97 10.49 2.11
CA ALA A 10 9.79 11.26 0.88
C ALA A 10 9.06 10.49 -0.24
N TYR A 11 8.93 9.16 -0.16
CA TYR A 11 8.52 8.36 -1.32
C TYR A 11 7.06 7.97 -1.32
N THR A 12 6.50 7.56 -0.18
CA THR A 12 5.09 7.22 -0.13
C THR A 12 4.29 8.47 0.20
N VAL A 13 3.62 8.99 -0.81
CA VAL A 13 2.70 10.12 -0.68
C VAL A 13 1.30 9.60 -0.44
N GLY A 14 0.44 10.41 0.19
CA GLY A 14 -1.00 10.26 -0.01
C GLY A 14 -1.22 10.04 -1.50
N TRP A 15 -2.23 9.27 -1.89
CA TRP A 15 -2.55 8.92 -3.27
C TRP A 15 -1.61 7.98 -4.06
N ASP A 16 -0.43 7.62 -3.59
CA ASP A 16 0.41 6.63 -4.27
C ASP A 16 -0.16 5.20 -4.17
N ALA A 17 0.36 4.29 -4.99
CA ALA A 17 0.10 2.86 -4.88
C ALA A 17 1.29 2.15 -4.24
N VAL A 18 1.03 1.18 -3.39
CA VAL A 18 1.99 0.19 -2.93
C VAL A 18 1.50 -1.18 -3.37
N VAL A 19 2.39 -1.95 -3.98
CA VAL A 19 2.15 -3.29 -4.47
C VAL A 19 3.07 -4.22 -3.69
N SER A 20 2.51 -5.29 -3.12
CA SER A 20 3.32 -6.27 -2.40
C SER A 20 4.38 -6.85 -3.35
N ASP A 21 5.63 -6.90 -2.90
CA ASP A 21 6.74 -7.49 -3.64
C ASP A 21 7.67 -8.21 -2.67
N LEU A 22 8.37 -9.22 -3.18
CA LEU A 22 9.23 -10.08 -2.38
C LEU A 22 10.35 -9.26 -1.72
N ARG A 23 10.51 -9.41 -0.40
CA ARG A 23 11.58 -8.73 0.35
C ARG A 23 12.25 -9.68 1.33
N GLY A 24 13.52 -9.99 1.07
CA GLY A 24 14.27 -10.96 1.86
C GLY A 24 13.59 -12.33 1.82
N SER A 25 13.17 -12.82 2.99
CA SER A 25 12.47 -14.10 3.16
C SER A 25 10.94 -14.01 3.16
N HIS A 26 10.33 -12.84 2.87
CA HIS A 26 8.88 -12.65 2.99
C HIS A 26 8.19 -12.59 1.62
N GLY A 27 7.00 -13.19 1.56
CA GLY A 27 6.13 -13.29 0.37
C GLY A 27 5.47 -11.98 -0.10
N GLY A 28 5.91 -10.84 0.41
CA GLY A 28 5.39 -9.51 0.09
C GLY A 28 4.49 -8.88 1.15
N VAL A 29 4.10 -9.66 2.18
CA VAL A 29 3.39 -9.15 3.36
C VAL A 29 4.09 -9.60 4.63
N LEU A 30 4.11 -8.72 5.63
CA LEU A 30 4.61 -8.98 6.99
C LEU A 30 3.44 -8.88 7.98
N HIS A 31 3.17 -9.94 8.73
CA HIS A 31 2.16 -9.95 9.80
C HIS A 31 2.75 -9.33 11.09
N TYR A 32 2.62 -8.00 11.26
CA TYR A 32 3.46 -7.26 12.21
C TYR A 32 3.04 -7.38 13.68
N ASP A 33 1.84 -7.86 13.96
CA ASP A 33 1.34 -8.19 15.30
C ASP A 33 1.28 -9.71 15.55
N ALA A 34 1.78 -10.53 14.62
CA ALA A 34 2.04 -11.94 14.85
C ALA A 34 3.47 -12.16 15.36
N GLY A 35 3.60 -12.64 16.59
CA GLY A 35 4.91 -12.71 17.23
C GLY A 35 4.86 -13.27 18.65
N LYS A 36 6.04 -13.27 19.28
CA LYS A 36 6.24 -13.78 20.64
C LYS A 36 7.01 -12.78 21.46
N PHE A 37 6.65 -12.64 22.74
CA PHE A 37 7.45 -11.89 23.68
C PHE A 37 8.68 -12.69 24.08
N LYS A 38 9.85 -12.05 24.00
CA LYS A 38 11.08 -12.52 24.62
C LYS A 38 11.28 -11.80 25.95
N ASP A 39 11.55 -12.58 27.00
CA ASP A 39 11.84 -12.11 28.36
C ASP A 39 10.79 -11.12 28.92
N ASN A 40 9.52 -11.26 28.53
CA ASN A 40 8.38 -10.39 28.88
C ASN A 40 8.57 -8.89 28.57
N ARG A 41 9.48 -8.52 27.67
CA ARG A 41 9.78 -7.10 27.39
C ARG A 41 9.80 -6.74 25.92
N VAL A 42 10.30 -7.62 25.05
CA VAL A 42 10.47 -7.33 23.62
C VAL A 42 9.58 -8.24 22.81
N PHE A 43 8.69 -7.65 22.01
CA PHE A 43 7.88 -8.39 21.06
C PHE A 43 8.69 -8.65 19.79
N HIS A 44 8.93 -9.92 19.47
CA HIS A 44 9.57 -10.33 18.23
C HIS A 44 8.52 -10.81 17.24
N ILE A 45 8.51 -10.19 16.07
CA ILE A 45 7.64 -10.57 14.96
C ILE A 45 8.08 -11.94 14.43
N THR A 46 7.12 -12.85 14.30
CA THR A 46 7.30 -14.15 13.65
C THR A 46 6.25 -14.26 12.56
N SER A 47 6.59 -13.82 11.35
CA SER A 47 5.70 -13.82 10.20
C SER A 47 6.28 -14.67 9.08
N TYR A 48 5.47 -15.60 8.59
CA TYR A 48 5.76 -16.46 7.45
C TYR A 48 4.48 -16.61 6.64
N LEU A 49 4.17 -15.58 5.84
CA LEU A 49 3.01 -15.60 4.97
C LEU A 49 3.36 -16.19 3.60
N ASN A 50 2.39 -16.88 3.00
CA ASN A 50 2.54 -17.43 1.66
C ASN A 50 2.90 -16.38 0.61
N GLN A 51 3.56 -16.86 -0.44
CA GLN A 51 3.99 -16.02 -1.55
C GLN A 51 2.87 -15.86 -2.59
N GLN A 52 2.92 -14.72 -3.29
CA GLN A 52 2.05 -14.40 -4.41
C GLN A 52 2.13 -15.45 -5.53
N PRO A 53 1.01 -15.73 -6.24
CA PRO A 53 1.01 -16.60 -7.42
C PRO A 53 2.05 -16.18 -8.46
N SER A 54 2.74 -17.15 -9.06
CA SER A 54 3.78 -16.93 -10.08
C SER A 54 3.25 -16.13 -11.28
N LEU A 55 1.99 -16.34 -11.66
CA LEU A 55 1.29 -15.58 -12.69
C LEU A 55 1.27 -14.07 -12.37
N LEU A 56 0.83 -13.72 -11.16
CA LEU A 56 0.70 -12.33 -10.72
C LEU A 56 2.07 -11.69 -10.46
N LEU A 57 3.04 -12.45 -9.95
CA LEU A 57 4.42 -11.99 -9.80
C LEU A 57 5.04 -11.66 -11.17
N THR A 58 4.88 -12.54 -12.15
CA THR A 58 5.40 -12.33 -13.51
C THR A 58 4.74 -11.12 -14.17
N ALA A 59 3.42 -10.97 -14.03
CA ALA A 59 2.70 -9.81 -14.53
C ALA A 59 3.21 -8.50 -13.89
N THR A 60 3.44 -8.51 -12.58
CA THR A 60 3.97 -7.37 -11.83
C THR A 60 5.37 -6.98 -12.30
N GLN A 61 6.26 -7.95 -12.49
CA GLN A 61 7.62 -7.71 -12.98
C GLN A 61 7.64 -7.14 -14.41
N ARG A 62 6.69 -7.55 -15.26
CA ARG A 62 6.54 -6.99 -16.61
C ARG A 62 5.99 -5.57 -16.61
N LEU A 63 5.11 -5.25 -15.66
CA LEU A 63 4.49 -3.94 -15.55
C LEU A 63 5.39 -2.90 -14.88
N ARG A 64 6.30 -3.33 -13.99
CA ARG A 64 7.18 -2.43 -13.23
C ARG A 64 7.94 -1.41 -14.12
N PRO A 65 8.58 -1.79 -15.25
CA PRO A 65 9.21 -0.83 -16.15
C PRO A 65 8.23 0.22 -16.72
N ASP A 66 6.97 -0.15 -16.98
CA ASP A 66 5.97 0.79 -17.51
C ASP A 66 5.73 1.95 -16.52
N HIS A 67 5.79 1.68 -15.22
CA HIS A 67 5.62 2.68 -14.16
C HIS A 67 6.93 3.40 -13.80
N GLU A 68 8.09 2.74 -13.93
CA GLU A 68 9.40 3.36 -13.69
C GLU A 68 9.83 4.32 -14.81
N PHE A 69 9.45 4.02 -16.06
CA PHE A 69 9.84 4.79 -17.26
C PHE A 69 8.71 5.65 -17.85
N ASP A 70 7.62 5.89 -17.08
CA ASP A 70 6.49 6.74 -17.46
C ASP A 70 5.90 6.42 -18.84
N LEU A 71 5.48 5.17 -19.05
CA LEU A 71 4.81 4.75 -20.29
C LEU A 71 3.32 5.19 -20.34
N ARG A 72 2.87 6.00 -19.37
CA ARG A 72 1.59 6.73 -19.30
C ARG A 72 0.29 5.91 -19.34
N GLN A 73 0.33 4.58 -19.35
CA GLN A 73 -0.90 3.79 -19.42
C GLN A 73 -1.77 3.94 -18.17
N MET A 74 -1.16 3.89 -16.99
CA MET A 74 -1.81 4.17 -15.72
C MET A 74 -2.39 5.59 -15.66
N GLU A 75 -1.61 6.58 -16.11
CA GLU A 75 -2.04 7.97 -16.23
C GLU A 75 -3.31 8.10 -17.09
N ASN A 76 -3.34 7.43 -18.25
CA ASN A 76 -4.50 7.44 -19.14
C ASN A 76 -5.76 6.88 -18.45
N TYR A 77 -5.62 5.81 -17.68
CA TYR A 77 -6.74 5.23 -16.94
C TYR A 77 -7.23 6.15 -15.81
N ILE A 78 -6.32 6.82 -15.07
CA ILE A 78 -6.70 7.82 -14.07
C ILE A 78 -7.48 8.95 -14.73
N ARG A 79 -6.97 9.52 -15.84
CA ARG A 79 -7.64 10.60 -16.58
C ARG A 79 -9.04 10.18 -17.04
N GLN A 80 -9.22 8.95 -17.51
CA GLN A 80 -10.53 8.41 -17.91
C GLN A 80 -11.51 8.31 -16.72
N VAL A 81 -11.05 7.78 -15.58
CA VAL A 81 -11.88 7.67 -14.37
C VAL A 81 -12.26 9.06 -13.87
N CYS A 82 -11.30 9.98 -13.75
CA CYS A 82 -11.55 11.36 -13.34
C CYS A 82 -12.54 12.07 -14.27
N SER A 83 -12.37 11.94 -15.59
CA SER A 83 -13.29 12.53 -16.58
C SER A 83 -14.72 11.98 -16.43
N LYS A 84 -14.85 10.67 -16.25
CA LYS A 84 -16.15 10.02 -16.04
C LYS A 84 -16.81 10.47 -14.74
N LEU A 85 -16.05 10.56 -13.65
CA LEU A 85 -16.55 11.03 -12.35
C LEU A 85 -16.99 12.50 -12.41
N ALA A 86 -16.19 13.38 -13.02
CA ALA A 86 -16.55 14.80 -13.18
C ALA A 86 -17.87 15.00 -13.93
N ARG A 87 -18.16 14.13 -14.91
CA ARG A 87 -19.45 14.13 -15.64
C ARG A 87 -20.63 13.63 -14.79
N LEU A 88 -20.40 12.64 -13.92
CA LEU A 88 -21.46 12.00 -13.12
C LEU A 88 -21.78 12.73 -11.82
N LEU A 89 -20.78 13.38 -11.19
CA LEU A 89 -20.84 13.88 -9.81
C LEU A 89 -20.74 15.42 -9.71
N ALA A 90 -20.91 16.12 -10.84
CA ALA A 90 -20.73 17.56 -11.04
C ALA A 90 -19.26 18.05 -10.98
N PRO A 91 -18.90 19.21 -11.57
CA PRO A 91 -17.51 19.66 -11.75
C PRO A 91 -16.71 19.93 -10.47
N ARG A 92 -17.32 19.82 -9.28
CA ARG A 92 -16.69 20.12 -7.98
C ARG A 92 -16.18 18.88 -7.23
N THR A 93 -16.36 17.68 -7.77
CA THR A 93 -15.91 16.42 -7.16
C THR A 93 -14.69 15.86 -7.87
N TYR A 94 -13.71 16.73 -8.17
CA TYR A 94 -12.39 16.21 -8.51
C TYR A 94 -11.79 15.57 -7.25
N PRO A 95 -11.40 14.28 -7.27
CA PRO A 95 -11.06 13.55 -6.06
C PRO A 95 -9.69 13.89 -5.46
N ILE A 96 -8.87 14.72 -6.12
CA ILE A 96 -7.60 15.20 -5.54
C ILE A 96 -7.92 16.33 -4.57
N PRO A 97 -7.75 16.14 -3.24
CA PRO A 97 -8.06 17.15 -2.24
C PRO A 97 -7.11 18.37 -2.29
N GLY A 98 -5.94 18.24 -2.93
CA GLY A 98 -4.91 19.28 -3.06
C GLY A 98 -3.67 18.96 -2.23
N TRP A 99 -2.47 19.37 -2.69
CA TRP A 99 -1.20 19.05 -2.02
C TRP A 99 -1.12 19.64 -0.60
N GLU A 100 -1.82 20.73 -0.34
CA GLU A 100 -1.92 21.35 0.99
C GLU A 100 -2.60 20.46 2.03
N ARG A 101 -3.35 19.45 1.57
CA ARG A 101 -4.03 18.47 2.40
C ARG A 101 -3.24 17.17 2.54
N ASP A 102 -2.02 17.11 1.99
CA ASP A 102 -1.08 16.01 2.19
C ASP A 102 -0.18 16.26 3.40
N GLN A 103 -0.70 15.98 4.59
CA GLN A 103 -0.02 16.33 5.83
C GLN A 103 0.54 15.08 6.51
N LEU A 104 1.87 14.96 6.46
CA LEU A 104 2.65 14.02 7.24
C LEU A 104 3.24 14.75 8.46
N PHE A 105 3.00 14.24 9.66
CA PHE A 105 3.56 14.81 10.89
C PHE A 105 4.87 14.12 11.26
N THR A 106 5.73 14.84 11.98
CA THR A 106 6.94 14.25 12.57
C THR A 106 6.57 13.10 13.51
N SER A 107 7.37 12.04 13.59
CA SER A 107 7.03 10.88 14.43
C SER A 107 7.02 11.15 15.93
N SER A 108 7.63 12.25 16.38
CA SER A 108 7.54 12.74 17.77
C SER A 108 6.24 13.45 18.11
N TYR A 109 5.39 13.75 17.13
CA TYR A 109 4.15 14.50 17.35
C TYR A 109 3.02 13.53 17.76
N GLU A 110 2.44 13.75 18.94
CA GLU A 110 1.31 12.98 19.43
C GLU A 110 -0.01 13.67 19.10
N HIS A 111 -0.84 13.01 18.31
CA HIS A 111 -2.17 13.51 17.97
C HIS A 111 -3.11 13.39 19.18
N THR A 112 -3.64 14.53 19.63
CA THR A 112 -4.57 14.62 20.77
C THR A 112 -6.04 14.37 20.39
N SER A 113 -6.39 14.52 19.11
CA SER A 113 -7.75 14.27 18.62
C SER A 113 -7.85 12.97 17.82
N ASN A 114 -8.97 12.26 17.99
CA ASN A 114 -9.26 11.00 17.30
C ASN A 114 -9.70 11.23 15.84
N GLY A 115 -8.82 11.84 15.03
CA GLY A 115 -8.85 11.71 13.57
C GLY A 115 -9.44 12.85 12.76
N ASP A 116 -9.70 14.03 13.33
CA ASP A 116 -10.04 15.23 12.54
C ASP A 116 -8.90 16.25 12.48
N CYS A 117 -7.88 16.12 13.33
CA CYS A 117 -6.67 16.96 13.45
C CYS A 117 -6.89 18.48 13.36
N SER A 118 -8.13 18.93 13.56
CA SER A 118 -8.57 20.33 13.48
C SER A 118 -7.92 21.22 14.55
N ARG A 119 -7.39 20.58 15.60
CA ARG A 119 -6.67 21.21 16.72
C ARG A 119 -5.21 20.80 16.78
N CYS A 120 -4.70 20.12 15.75
CA CYS A 120 -3.28 19.78 15.71
C CYS A 120 -2.45 21.02 15.41
N ASP A 121 -1.25 21.06 15.97
CA ASP A 121 -0.35 22.18 15.79
C ASP A 121 0.24 22.16 14.37
N CYS A 122 -0.14 23.17 13.58
CA CYS A 122 0.27 23.35 12.19
C CYS A 122 1.78 23.61 12.02
N ALA A 123 2.57 23.70 13.10
CA ALA A 123 4.02 23.84 13.04
C ALA A 123 4.78 22.50 12.83
N TYR A 124 4.12 21.36 13.03
CA TYR A 124 4.72 20.03 12.98
C TYR A 124 4.57 19.22 11.68
N PRO A 125 3.80 19.63 10.65
CA PRO A 125 3.86 18.98 9.35
C PRO A 125 5.28 19.02 8.78
N MET A 126 5.79 17.87 8.35
CA MET A 126 7.05 17.79 7.63
C MET A 126 6.91 18.48 6.29
N LYS A 127 7.90 19.30 5.91
CA LYS A 127 7.94 19.87 4.56
C LYS A 127 8.15 18.74 3.55
N ARG A 128 7.18 18.57 2.67
CA ARG A 128 7.21 17.59 1.58
C ARG A 128 7.82 18.22 0.33
N ILE A 129 8.39 17.38 -0.53
CA ILE A 129 8.90 17.82 -1.84
C ILE A 129 7.68 18.08 -2.72
N ASP A 130 7.61 19.27 -3.32
CA ASP A 130 6.57 19.59 -4.30
C ASP A 130 6.67 18.60 -5.48
N ARG A 131 5.54 18.00 -5.86
CA ARG A 131 5.51 17.10 -7.01
C ARG A 131 5.33 17.90 -8.30
N GLU A 132 6.02 17.48 -9.35
CA GLU A 132 5.84 18.05 -10.70
C GLU A 132 4.55 17.56 -11.38
N SER A 133 3.90 16.52 -10.82
CA SER A 133 2.77 15.84 -11.44
C SER A 133 1.80 15.27 -10.40
N ASP A 134 0.51 15.29 -10.73
CA ASP A 134 -0.58 14.68 -9.97
C ASP A 134 -0.73 13.16 -10.25
N ILE A 135 0.19 12.59 -11.03
CA ILE A 135 0.20 11.15 -11.32
C ILE A 135 0.83 10.40 -10.13
N PRO A 136 0.14 9.37 -9.60
CA PRO A 136 0.64 8.58 -8.49
C PRO A 136 1.86 7.77 -8.89
N VAL A 137 2.78 7.59 -7.94
CA VAL A 137 3.92 6.69 -8.07
C VAL A 137 3.53 5.32 -7.53
N VAL A 138 4.03 4.28 -8.19
CA VAL A 138 3.86 2.89 -7.74
C VAL A 138 5.12 2.46 -7.00
N HIS A 139 4.95 2.05 -5.75
CA HIS A 139 5.99 1.49 -4.91
C HIS A 139 5.83 -0.01 -4.81
N TYR A 140 6.95 -0.72 -4.80
CA TYR A 140 6.99 -2.17 -4.73
C TYR A 140 7.80 -2.58 -3.51
N GLY A 141 7.19 -3.33 -2.60
CA GLY A 141 7.89 -3.78 -1.41
C GLY A 141 7.00 -4.45 -0.39
N LEU A 142 7.48 -4.51 0.85
CA LEU A 142 6.84 -5.23 1.93
C LEU A 142 5.66 -4.42 2.49
N ILE A 143 4.48 -5.03 2.51
CA ILE A 143 3.28 -4.45 3.13
C ILE A 143 3.12 -5.04 4.53
N SER A 144 3.01 -4.19 5.54
CA SER A 144 2.79 -4.60 6.92
C SER A 144 1.28 -4.75 7.17
N SER A 145 0.85 -5.95 7.54
CA SER A 145 -0.55 -6.30 7.79
C SER A 145 -0.75 -6.81 9.20
N GLY A 146 -1.89 -6.50 9.83
CA GLY A 146 -2.19 -6.95 11.19
C GLY A 146 -3.59 -6.57 11.65
N SER A 147 -4.05 -7.15 12.75
CA SER A 147 -5.38 -6.89 13.31
C SER A 147 -5.47 -5.57 14.08
N ALA A 148 -4.32 -5.06 14.55
CA ALA A 148 -4.25 -3.74 15.19
C ALA A 148 -4.21 -2.60 14.14
N ILE A 149 -4.62 -1.39 14.54
CA ILE A 149 -4.39 -0.19 13.72
C ILE A 149 -3.03 0.39 14.12
N MET A 150 -2.11 0.55 13.16
CA MET A 150 -0.88 1.31 13.38
C MET A 150 -1.20 2.81 13.53
N ARG A 151 -1.06 3.33 14.75
CA ARG A 151 -1.25 4.76 15.06
C ARG A 151 -0.02 5.43 15.65
N SER A 152 1.00 4.66 16.03
CA SER A 152 2.23 5.21 16.60
C SER A 152 3.21 5.46 15.47
N ALA A 153 3.44 6.73 15.15
CA ALA A 153 4.42 7.13 14.16
C ALA A 153 5.85 6.65 14.51
N GLN A 154 6.19 6.60 15.80
CA GLN A 154 7.46 6.03 16.27
C GLN A 154 7.55 4.54 15.97
N ARG A 155 6.52 3.77 16.34
CA ARG A 155 6.52 2.33 16.08
C ARG A 155 6.50 2.00 14.59
N ARG A 156 5.77 2.79 13.81
CA ARG A 156 5.77 2.74 12.34
C ARG A 156 7.18 2.94 11.77
N ASP A 157 7.88 3.98 12.23
CA ASP A 157 9.24 4.28 11.78
C ASP A 157 10.24 3.17 12.16
N GLU A 158 10.16 2.64 13.39
CA GLU A 158 10.97 1.50 13.81
C GLU A 158 10.78 0.29 12.90
N LEU A 159 9.52 -0.08 12.62
CA LEU A 159 9.19 -1.22 11.77
C LEU A 159 9.59 -0.99 10.31
N ARG A 160 9.42 0.23 9.81
CA ARG A 160 9.92 0.63 8.49
C ARG A 160 11.43 0.42 8.40
N ASP A 161 12.19 0.91 9.37
CA ASP A 161 13.65 0.86 9.32
C ASP A 161 14.18 -0.57 9.52
N GLU A 162 13.50 -1.37 10.35
CA GLU A 162 13.85 -2.77 10.62
C GLU A 162 13.52 -3.71 9.45
N TRP A 163 12.34 -3.56 8.83
CA TRP A 163 11.82 -4.52 7.84
C TRP A 163 11.70 -3.96 6.43
N ASP A 164 12.03 -2.69 6.21
CA ASP A 164 11.90 -2.01 4.92
C ASP A 164 10.43 -1.98 4.43
N ILE A 165 9.50 -1.74 5.36
CA ILE A 165 8.05 -1.69 5.11
C ILE A 165 7.68 -0.45 4.30
N CYS A 166 6.81 -0.62 3.29
CA CYS A 166 6.28 0.46 2.47
C CYS A 166 4.98 1.06 3.02
N CYS A 167 4.07 0.25 3.54
CA CYS A 167 2.82 0.74 4.13
C CYS A 167 2.24 -0.23 5.16
N PHE A 168 1.22 0.23 5.89
CA PHE A 168 0.47 -0.53 6.88
C PHE A 168 -0.99 -0.69 6.45
N GLU A 169 -1.56 -1.85 6.67
CA GLU A 169 -2.96 -2.19 6.39
C GLU A 169 -3.43 -3.29 7.36
N MET A 170 -4.69 -3.75 7.26
CA MET A 170 -5.30 -4.62 8.27
C MET A 170 -5.92 -5.93 7.77
N GLU A 171 -5.78 -6.26 6.49
CA GLU A 171 -6.56 -7.36 5.91
C GLU A 171 -5.71 -8.45 5.28
N ALA A 172 -4.57 -8.13 4.65
CA ALA A 172 -3.83 -9.10 3.84
C ALA A 172 -3.30 -10.32 4.62
N ALA A 173 -2.87 -10.13 5.87
CA ALA A 173 -2.33 -11.21 6.69
C ALA A 173 -3.37 -12.31 6.99
N GLY A 174 -4.66 -11.96 7.04
CA GLY A 174 -5.73 -12.94 7.24
C GLY A 174 -6.18 -13.64 5.94
N LEU A 175 -5.65 -13.22 4.79
CA LEU A 175 -6.04 -13.72 3.48
C LEU A 175 -4.91 -14.52 2.81
N MET A 176 -3.66 -14.07 2.96
CA MET A 176 -2.55 -14.54 2.13
C MET A 176 -2.20 -16.02 2.29
N ASP A 177 -2.41 -16.60 3.47
CA ASP A 177 -2.07 -18.02 3.70
C ASP A 177 -3.01 -18.96 2.96
N ASP A 178 -4.30 -18.63 2.87
CA ASP A 178 -5.30 -19.52 2.28
C ASP A 178 -5.69 -19.13 0.85
N PHE A 179 -5.57 -17.84 0.52
CA PHE A 179 -6.03 -17.29 -0.74
C PHE A 179 -4.84 -16.71 -1.53
N PRO A 180 -4.42 -17.38 -2.63
CA PRO A 180 -3.30 -16.94 -3.44
C PRO A 180 -3.58 -15.59 -4.10
N CYS A 181 -2.93 -14.53 -3.62
CA CYS A 181 -3.19 -13.17 -4.10
C CYS A 181 -1.94 -12.28 -4.15
N ILE A 182 -2.12 -11.12 -4.78
CA ILE A 182 -1.23 -9.96 -4.69
C ILE A 182 -1.98 -8.84 -3.96
N VAL A 183 -1.27 -8.11 -3.11
CA VAL A 183 -1.86 -7.00 -2.36
C VAL A 183 -1.50 -5.70 -3.07
N ILE A 184 -2.52 -4.89 -3.35
CA ILE A 184 -2.40 -3.57 -3.95
C ILE A 184 -3.11 -2.59 -3.03
N ARG A 185 -2.38 -1.59 -2.52
CA ARG A 185 -2.89 -0.57 -1.61
C ARG A 185 -2.72 0.80 -2.20
N GLY A 186 -3.80 1.57 -2.19
CA GLY A 186 -3.72 3.02 -2.37
C GLY A 186 -3.51 3.67 -1.02
N ILE A 187 -2.65 4.68 -0.97
CA ILE A 187 -2.26 5.33 0.28
C ILE A 187 -3.22 6.47 0.58
N CYS A 188 -3.87 6.42 1.74
CA CYS A 188 -4.82 7.44 2.18
C CYS A 188 -4.45 8.12 3.50
N ASP A 189 -3.52 7.56 4.27
CA ASP A 189 -2.94 8.18 5.47
C ASP A 189 -1.53 7.63 5.74
N TYR A 190 -0.90 8.14 6.79
CA TYR A 190 0.50 7.89 7.13
C TYR A 190 0.71 6.98 8.33
N SER A 191 -0.36 6.42 8.90
CA SER A 191 -0.27 5.60 10.13
C SER A 191 0.45 6.31 11.29
N ASP A 192 0.41 7.64 11.35
CA ASP A 192 0.91 8.49 12.44
C ASP A 192 -0.16 8.82 13.49
N GLY A 193 -1.38 8.30 13.32
CA GLY A 193 -2.53 8.63 14.16
C GLY A 193 -3.41 9.74 13.56
N HIS A 194 -2.93 10.46 12.54
CA HIS A 194 -3.75 11.32 11.71
C HIS A 194 -4.53 10.48 10.69
N LYS A 195 -5.85 10.62 10.70
CA LYS A 195 -6.71 10.02 9.67
C LYS A 195 -7.00 11.05 8.60
N ASN A 196 -6.64 10.75 7.36
CA ASN A 196 -6.93 11.62 6.23
C ASN A 196 -7.97 10.99 5.30
N LYS A 197 -9.24 11.14 5.69
CA LYS A 197 -10.36 10.55 4.94
C LYS A 197 -10.55 11.15 3.56
N GLU A 198 -10.05 12.36 3.33
CA GLU A 198 -10.23 13.06 2.06
C GLU A 198 -9.46 12.40 0.91
N TRP A 199 -8.33 11.73 1.21
CA TRP A 199 -7.55 11.00 0.20
C TRP A 199 -8.10 9.61 -0.13
N GLN A 200 -9.00 9.04 0.67
CA GLN A 200 -9.53 7.69 0.44
C GLN A 200 -10.14 7.51 -0.96
N PRO A 201 -10.97 8.42 -1.49
CA PRO A 201 -11.52 8.28 -2.84
C PRO A 201 -10.43 8.18 -3.92
N TYR A 202 -9.39 9.02 -3.82
CA TYR A 202 -8.31 8.99 -4.80
C TYR A 202 -7.41 7.76 -4.62
N ALA A 203 -7.07 7.40 -3.38
CA ALA A 203 -6.32 6.18 -3.07
C ALA A 203 -6.98 4.92 -3.66
N VAL A 204 -8.31 4.82 -3.55
CA VAL A 204 -9.09 3.73 -4.17
C VAL A 204 -8.95 3.76 -5.69
N ILE A 205 -9.02 4.93 -6.32
CA ILE A 205 -8.82 5.07 -7.77
C ILE A 205 -7.43 4.60 -8.17
N THR A 206 -6.38 5.02 -7.45
CA THR A 206 -4.99 4.62 -7.74
C THR A 206 -4.84 3.10 -7.68
N ALA A 207 -5.31 2.47 -6.60
CA ALA A 207 -5.23 1.01 -6.44
C ALA A 207 -6.01 0.26 -7.53
N ALA A 208 -7.23 0.71 -7.84
CA ALA A 208 -8.07 0.10 -8.86
C ALA A 208 -7.50 0.26 -10.28
N VAL A 209 -6.90 1.41 -10.57
CA VAL A 209 -6.24 1.66 -11.85
C VAL A 209 -4.99 0.80 -11.99
N TYR A 210 -4.16 0.68 -10.94
CA TYR A 210 -3.04 -0.24 -10.97
C TYR A 210 -3.51 -1.68 -11.21
N ALA A 211 -4.54 -2.14 -10.50
CA ALA A 211 -5.10 -3.47 -10.71
C ALA A 211 -5.58 -3.69 -12.16
N LYS A 212 -6.22 -2.67 -12.76
CA LYS A 212 -6.62 -2.72 -14.18
C LYS A 212 -5.40 -2.83 -15.12
N ASP A 213 -4.33 -2.09 -14.84
CA ASP A 213 -3.11 -2.11 -15.64
C ASP A 213 -2.35 -3.44 -15.50
N LEU A 214 -2.37 -4.03 -14.30
CA LEU A 214 -1.88 -5.39 -14.06
C LEU A 214 -2.64 -6.41 -14.89
N LEU A 215 -3.98 -6.36 -14.90
CA LEU A 215 -4.78 -7.29 -15.69
C LEU A 215 -4.55 -7.16 -17.20
N ARG A 216 -4.16 -5.97 -17.70
CA ARG A 216 -3.82 -5.77 -19.11
C ARG A 216 -2.62 -6.60 -19.54
N VAL A 217 -1.66 -6.83 -18.64
CA VAL A 217 -0.41 -7.57 -18.95
C VAL A 217 -0.48 -9.06 -18.56
N VAL A 218 -1.59 -9.50 -17.95
CA VAL A 218 -1.88 -10.91 -17.70
C VAL A 218 -2.39 -11.54 -19.01
N HIS A 219 -1.70 -12.58 -19.49
CA HIS A 219 -2.14 -13.30 -20.69
C HIS A 219 -3.32 -14.21 -20.39
N SER A 220 -4.35 -14.19 -21.24
CA SER A 220 -5.53 -15.05 -21.12
C SER A 220 -5.17 -16.54 -21.07
N GLN A 221 -4.24 -16.99 -21.92
CA GLN A 221 -3.79 -18.38 -21.92
C GLN A 221 -3.19 -18.80 -20.56
N ALA A 222 -2.42 -17.92 -19.93
CA ALA A 222 -1.83 -18.21 -18.62
C ALA A 222 -2.88 -18.24 -17.49
N VAL A 223 -4.05 -17.61 -17.69
CA VAL A 223 -5.20 -17.72 -16.79
C VAL A 223 -5.93 -19.05 -17.00
N GLU A 224 -6.09 -19.49 -18.25
CA GLU A 224 -6.70 -20.77 -18.59
C GLU A 224 -5.88 -21.97 -18.08
N GLU A 225 -4.55 -21.84 -18.05
CA GLU A 225 -3.62 -22.85 -17.52
C GLU A 225 -3.50 -22.81 -15.98
N ALA A 226 -3.96 -21.75 -15.32
CA ALA A 226 -3.88 -21.61 -13.87
C ALA A 226 -4.96 -22.45 -13.16
N VAL A 227 -4.61 -22.99 -11.99
CA VAL A 227 -5.57 -23.69 -11.14
C VAL A 227 -6.64 -22.70 -10.66
N PRO A 228 -7.94 -22.99 -10.83
CA PRO A 228 -9.00 -22.14 -10.33
C PRO A 228 -8.87 -21.94 -8.81
N VAL A 229 -9.05 -20.70 -8.35
CA VAL A 229 -8.91 -20.38 -6.92
C VAL A 229 -9.85 -21.19 -6.02
N LEU A 230 -11.03 -21.57 -6.55
CA LEU A 230 -11.97 -22.43 -5.83
C LEU A 230 -11.40 -23.82 -5.54
N GLU A 231 -10.59 -24.38 -6.45
CA GLU A 231 -9.94 -25.68 -6.23
C GLU A 231 -8.86 -25.57 -5.15
N VAL A 232 -8.06 -24.49 -5.19
CA VAL A 232 -7.03 -24.23 -4.17
C VAL A 232 -7.65 -24.08 -2.78
N LEU A 233 -8.76 -23.35 -2.66
CA LEU A 233 -9.45 -23.14 -1.38
C LEU A 233 -10.08 -24.42 -0.83
N ASN A 234 -10.57 -25.31 -1.71
CA ASN A 234 -11.13 -26.58 -1.29
C ASN A 234 -10.04 -27.51 -0.70
N ASP A 235 -8.85 -27.53 -1.30
CA ASP A 235 -7.73 -28.32 -0.78
C ASP A 235 -7.31 -27.87 0.63
N VAL A 236 -7.31 -26.55 0.90
CA VAL A 236 -7.06 -26.01 2.25
C VAL A 236 -8.13 -26.50 3.23
N SER A 237 -9.41 -26.45 2.85
CA SER A 237 -10.50 -26.91 3.72
C SER A 237 -10.41 -28.39 4.09
N CYS A 238 -9.94 -29.24 3.16
CA CYS A 238 -9.76 -30.68 3.41
C CYS A 238 -8.57 -31.01 4.34
N THR A 239 -7.65 -30.06 4.56
CA THR A 239 -6.50 -30.25 5.47
C THR A 239 -6.75 -29.77 6.91
N LEU A 240 -7.91 -29.17 7.17
CA LEU A 240 -8.30 -28.66 8.49
C LEU A 240 -9.27 -29.57 9.26
N ASP A 241 -9.66 -30.70 8.66
CA ASP A 241 -10.46 -31.79 9.27
C ASP A 241 -9.56 -32.98 9.68
#